data_AF-A0A2V2S2V3-F1
#
_entry.id   AF-A0A2V2S2V3-F1
#
_cell.length_a   1.000
_cell.length_b   1.000
_cell.length_c   1.000
_cell.angle_alpha   90.00
_cell.angle_beta   90.00
_cell.angle_gamma   90.00
#
_symmetry.space_group_name_H-M   'P 1'
#
loop_
_entity.id
_entity.type
_entity.pdbx_description
1 polymer ?
#
loop_
_entity_poly.entity_id
_entity_poly.type
_entity_poly.pdbx_seq_one_letter_code
_entity_poly.pdbx_strand_id
1 'polypeptide(L)'
;MRLEPKAAILSQNHLEKGRERWEIPPMQTLKADNRQRVRLPDTKPGQVYVYESNPDGSITLVPVIEVQRKERFPPGSLLKYFTPEKDAEELALLRGCTQEVEE
;
A
#
# COMPACT_ATOMS: atom_id res chain seq x y z
N MET A 1 66.60 -40.53 -27.07
CA MET A 1 66.32 -39.34 -27.91
C MET A 1 64.90 -39.45 -28.46
N ARG A 2 64.24 -38.28 -28.65
CA ARG A 2 62.82 -38.02 -28.99
C ARG A 2 61.92 -37.94 -27.75
N LEU A 3 61.77 -36.78 -27.12
CA LEU A 3 61.01 -35.56 -27.51
C LEU A 3 59.51 -35.83 -27.64
N GLU A 4 58.79 -35.37 -26.60
CA GLU A 4 57.33 -35.23 -26.44
C GLU A 4 56.63 -34.59 -27.65
N PRO A 5 55.29 -34.70 -27.73
CA PRO A 5 54.55 -33.44 -27.67
C PRO A 5 53.45 -33.42 -26.61
N LYS A 6 53.52 -32.37 -25.79
CA LYS A 6 52.46 -31.81 -24.95
C LYS A 6 51.14 -31.74 -25.73
N ALA A 7 50.16 -32.54 -25.35
CA ALA A 7 48.76 -32.25 -25.68
C ALA A 7 48.26 -31.20 -24.68
N ALA A 8 48.15 -29.96 -25.15
CA ALA A 8 47.53 -28.88 -24.42
C ALA A 8 46.05 -29.22 -24.19
N ILE A 9 45.67 -29.49 -22.95
CA ILE A 9 44.27 -29.51 -22.55
C ILE A 9 43.84 -28.05 -22.50
N LEU A 10 43.20 -27.58 -23.57
CA LEU A 10 42.43 -26.35 -23.57
C LEU A 10 41.26 -26.54 -22.61
N SER A 11 41.46 -26.16 -21.34
CA SER A 11 40.39 -25.96 -20.37
C SER A 11 39.41 -24.96 -20.96
N GLN A 12 38.29 -25.46 -21.48
CA GLN A 12 37.17 -24.64 -21.89
C GLN A 12 36.72 -23.83 -20.66
N ASN A 13 36.92 -22.51 -20.72
CA ASN A 13 36.35 -21.58 -19.76
C ASN A 13 34.82 -21.75 -19.79
N HIS A 14 34.29 -22.56 -18.87
CA HIS A 14 32.87 -22.55 -18.56
C HIS A 14 32.62 -21.22 -17.84
N LEU A 15 32.24 -20.20 -18.61
CA LEU A 15 31.63 -19.00 -18.07
C LEU A 15 30.42 -19.46 -17.26
N GLU A 16 30.53 -19.43 -15.92
CA GLU A 16 29.38 -19.63 -15.05
C GLU A 16 28.28 -18.70 -15.55
N LYS A 17 27.18 -19.27 -16.05
CA LYS A 17 25.99 -18.49 -16.38
C LYS A 17 25.65 -17.71 -15.13
N GLY A 18 25.73 -16.39 -15.23
CA GLY A 18 25.59 -15.47 -14.12
C GLY A 18 24.37 -15.84 -13.27
N ARG A 19 24.55 -15.81 -11.95
CA ARG A 19 23.56 -16.12 -10.92
C ARG A 19 22.15 -15.83 -11.43
N GLU A 20 21.38 -16.87 -11.70
CA GLU A 20 19.93 -16.74 -11.86
C GLU A 20 19.43 -16.03 -10.60
N ARG A 21 18.91 -14.82 -10.78
CA ARG A 21 18.35 -14.04 -9.69
C ARG A 21 17.13 -14.82 -9.21
N TRP A 22 17.31 -15.60 -8.16
CA TRP A 22 16.20 -16.27 -7.48
C TRP A 22 15.15 -15.21 -7.17
N GLU A 23 13.97 -15.34 -7.76
CA GLU A 23 12.79 -14.55 -7.39
C GLU A 23 12.37 -15.02 -6.00
N ILE A 24 12.94 -14.42 -4.96
CA ILE A 24 12.49 -14.63 -3.59
C ILE A 24 11.24 -13.76 -3.44
N PRO A 25 10.03 -14.34 -3.34
CA PRO A 25 8.84 -13.55 -3.07
C PRO A 25 9.06 -12.81 -1.74
N PRO A 26 8.79 -11.50 -1.65
CA PRO A 26 8.98 -10.75 -0.43
C PRO A 26 7.91 -11.16 0.58
N MET A 27 8.18 -12.21 1.35
CA MET A 27 7.31 -12.63 2.45
C MET A 27 7.45 -11.62 3.59
N GLN A 28 6.41 -10.82 3.81
CA GLN A 28 6.38 -9.88 4.92
C GLN A 28 5.80 -10.54 6.16
N THR A 29 6.58 -10.58 7.24
CA THR A 29 6.10 -11.05 8.54
C THR A 29 5.41 -9.90 9.27
N LEU A 30 4.17 -10.12 9.70
CA LEU A 30 3.38 -9.14 10.45
C LEU A 30 3.08 -9.68 11.84
N LYS A 31 3.10 -8.79 12.84
CA LYS A 31 2.78 -9.13 14.24
C LYS A 31 1.33 -8.75 14.55
N ALA A 32 0.59 -9.65 15.17
CA ALA A 32 -0.72 -9.34 15.72
C ALA A 32 -0.60 -8.39 16.92
N ASP A 33 -1.53 -7.45 17.03
CA ASP A 33 -1.64 -6.59 18.21
C ASP A 33 -2.24 -7.34 19.42
N ASN A 34 -2.31 -6.68 20.58
CA ASN A 34 -2.89 -7.25 21.80
C ASN A 34 -4.38 -7.61 21.67
N ARG A 35 -5.04 -7.18 20.59
CA ARG A 35 -6.43 -7.47 20.25
C ARG A 35 -6.54 -8.50 19.13
N GLN A 36 -5.46 -9.22 18.85
CA GLN A 36 -5.38 -10.28 17.83
C GLN A 36 -5.65 -9.77 16.40
N ARG A 37 -5.31 -8.52 16.10
CA ARG A 37 -5.49 -7.92 14.76
C ARG A 37 -4.16 -7.85 14.03
N VAL A 38 -4.17 -8.18 12.74
CA VAL A 38 -3.02 -8.03 11.84
C VAL A 38 -3.29 -6.84 10.91
N ARG A 39 -2.33 -5.90 10.83
CA ARG A 39 -2.41 -4.76 9.90
C ARG A 39 -1.80 -5.14 8.56
N LEU A 40 -2.64 -5.31 7.57
CA LEU A 40 -2.23 -5.58 6.20
C LEU A 40 -1.84 -4.27 5.49
N PRO A 41 -0.62 -4.16 4.92
CA PRO A 41 -0.08 -2.90 4.40
C PRO A 41 -0.89 -2.31 3.23
N ASP A 42 -1.38 -3.15 2.32
CA ASP A 42 -1.98 -2.72 1.07
C ASP A 42 -3.52 -2.72 1.09
N THR A 43 -4.12 -2.69 2.28
CA THR A 43 -5.58 -2.71 2.42
C THR A 43 -6.22 -1.33 2.27
N LYS A 44 -7.35 -1.27 1.54
CA LYS A 44 -8.18 -0.06 1.47
C LYS A 44 -9.03 0.05 2.74
N PRO A 45 -9.26 1.27 3.27
CA PRO A 45 -10.23 1.47 4.34
C PRO A 45 -11.62 0.95 3.95
N GLY A 46 -12.25 0.16 4.82
CA GLY A 46 -13.56 -0.44 4.56
C GLY A 46 -13.54 -1.71 3.69
N GLN A 47 -12.36 -2.18 3.27
CA GLN A 47 -12.23 -3.45 2.54
C GLN A 47 -12.60 -4.62 3.44
N VAL A 48 -13.53 -5.46 2.97
CA VAL A 48 -13.99 -6.65 3.69
C VAL A 48 -13.40 -7.89 3.03
N TYR A 49 -12.95 -8.83 3.87
CA TYR A 49 -12.38 -10.11 3.47
C TYR A 49 -13.22 -11.26 4.04
N VAL A 50 -13.44 -12.30 3.25
CA VAL A 50 -13.86 -13.62 3.71
C VAL A 50 -12.68 -14.28 4.40
N TYR A 51 -12.96 -14.91 5.53
CA TYR A 51 -12.00 -15.70 6.28
C TYR A 51 -12.21 -17.18 5.97
N GLU A 52 -11.17 -17.84 5.47
CA GLU A 52 -11.15 -19.30 5.26
C GLU A 52 -9.96 -19.89 6.00
N SER A 53 -10.24 -20.79 6.95
CA SER A 53 -9.20 -21.54 7.66
C SER A 53 -8.90 -22.84 6.92
N ASN A 54 -7.63 -23.04 6.58
CA ASN A 54 -7.16 -24.24 5.91
C ASN A 54 -6.71 -25.30 6.94
N PRO A 55 -6.73 -26.60 6.58
CA PRO A 55 -6.33 -27.68 7.49
C PRO A 55 -4.83 -27.69 7.83
N ASP A 56 -3.99 -26.98 7.07
CA ASP A 56 -2.56 -26.79 7.32
C ASP A 56 -2.29 -25.69 8.39
N GLY A 57 -3.34 -25.08 8.94
CA GLY A 57 -3.24 -23.98 9.90
C GLY A 57 -3.01 -22.62 9.26
N SER A 58 -2.99 -22.53 7.92
CA SER A 58 -2.97 -21.26 7.21
C SER A 58 -4.36 -20.63 7.14
N ILE A 59 -4.38 -19.32 6.91
CA ILE A 59 -5.62 -18.54 6.75
C ILE A 59 -5.55 -17.87 5.38
N THR A 60 -6.59 -18.08 4.58
CA THR A 60 -6.79 -17.36 3.33
C THR A 60 -7.77 -16.21 3.56
N LEU A 61 -7.41 -15.02 3.06
CA LEU A 61 -8.27 -13.83 3.09
C LEU A 61 -8.69 -13.47 1.66
N VAL A 62 -9.98 -13.64 1.33
CA VAL A 62 -10.51 -13.36 -0.01
C VAL A 62 -11.33 -12.06 0.01
N PRO A 63 -11.03 -11.05 -0.83
CA PRO A 63 -11.84 -9.83 -0.89
C PRO A 63 -13.31 -10.15 -1.23
N VAL A 64 -14.27 -9.67 -0.42
CA VAL A 64 -15.70 -9.93 -0.64
C VAL A 64 -16.24 -9.11 -1.82
N ILE A 65 -15.96 -7.81 -1.82
CA ILE A 65 -16.38 -6.83 -2.82
C ILE A 65 -15.24 -5.82 -2.98
N GLU A 66 -14.95 -5.40 -4.21
CA GLU A 66 -14.08 -4.25 -4.43
C GLU A 66 -14.75 -3.01 -3.83
N VAL A 67 -14.15 -2.43 -2.80
CA VAL A 67 -14.63 -1.13 -2.31
C VAL A 67 -14.43 -0.14 -3.44
N GLN A 68 -15.54 0.25 -4.07
CA GLN A 68 -15.55 1.32 -5.05
C GLN A 68 -15.06 2.57 -4.33
N ARG A 69 -13.95 3.14 -4.81
CA ARG A 69 -13.51 4.44 -4.31
C ARG A 69 -14.63 5.41 -4.62
N LYS A 70 -15.18 6.05 -3.57
CA LYS A 70 -16.05 7.21 -3.77
C LYS A 70 -15.29 8.20 -4.64
N GLU A 71 -15.98 8.72 -5.65
CA GLU A 71 -15.38 9.70 -6.53
C GLU A 71 -14.86 10.86 -5.69
N ARG A 72 -13.67 11.35 -6.04
CA ARG A 72 -13.08 12.48 -5.33
C ARG A 72 -14.03 13.66 -5.51
N PHE A 73 -14.32 14.34 -4.40
CA PHE A 73 -15.12 15.55 -4.45
C PHE A 73 -14.49 16.55 -5.45
N PRO A 74 -15.24 17.06 -6.44
CA PRO A 74 -14.67 17.79 -7.55
C PRO A 74 -14.01 19.08 -7.07
N PRO A 75 -12.76 19.36 -7.49
CA PRO A 75 -12.09 20.59 -7.11
C PRO A 75 -12.87 21.80 -7.65
N GLY A 76 -12.99 22.86 -6.85
CA GLY A 76 -13.69 24.08 -7.24
C GLY A 76 -15.22 24.01 -7.20
N SER A 77 -15.82 22.84 -6.92
CA SER A 77 -17.28 22.72 -6.85
C SER A 77 -17.94 23.46 -5.67
N LEU A 78 -17.15 23.90 -4.70
CA LEU A 78 -17.61 24.77 -3.60
C LEU A 78 -17.59 26.27 -3.97
N LEU A 79 -16.94 26.67 -5.07
CA LEU A 79 -16.85 28.08 -5.48
C LEU A 79 -18.21 28.73 -5.68
N LYS A 80 -19.24 27.96 -6.07
CA LYS A 80 -20.62 28.43 -6.21
C LYS A 80 -21.27 28.92 -4.90
N TYR A 81 -20.74 28.54 -3.75
CA TYR A 81 -21.29 28.91 -2.45
C TYR A 81 -20.59 30.12 -1.83
N PHE A 82 -19.42 30.52 -2.34
CA PHE A 82 -18.75 31.76 -1.95
C PHE A 82 -19.40 32.94 -2.67
N THR A 83 -20.57 33.34 -2.19
CA THR A 83 -21.27 34.56 -2.62
C THR A 83 -21.22 35.61 -1.52
N PRO A 84 -21.19 36.92 -1.86
CA PRO A 84 -21.14 37.97 -0.85
C PRO A 84 -22.36 37.94 0.10
N GLU A 85 -23.50 37.43 -0.37
CA GLU A 85 -24.69 37.20 0.44
C GLU A 85 -24.47 36.10 1.49
N LYS A 86 -23.86 34.97 1.10
CA LYS A 86 -23.54 33.87 2.02
C LYS A 86 -22.46 34.25 3.03
N ASP A 87 -21.43 34.97 2.58
CA ASP A 87 -20.37 35.48 3.47
C ASP A 87 -20.96 36.40 4.55
N ALA A 88 -21.93 37.26 4.20
CA ALA A 88 -22.60 38.13 5.16
C ALA A 88 -23.46 37.35 6.17
N GLU A 89 -24.17 36.31 5.73
CA GLU A 89 -24.93 35.41 6.61
C GLU A 89 -24.01 34.64 7.59
N GLU A 90 -22.90 34.10 7.09
CA GLU A 90 -21.92 33.37 7.91
C GLU A 90 -21.24 34.29 8.92
N LEU A 91 -20.88 35.52 8.54
CA LEU A 91 -20.34 36.52 9.46
C LEU A 91 -21.34 36.92 10.55
N ALA A 92 -22.63 37.01 10.22
CA ALA A 92 -23.67 37.30 11.20
C ALA A 92 -23.81 36.17 12.25
N LEU A 93 -23.71 34.91 11.81
CA LEU A 93 -23.67 33.75 12.70
C LEU A 93 -22.41 33.75 13.58
N LEU A 94 -21.26 34.11 13.01
CA LEU A 94 -19.97 34.11 13.71
C LEU A 94 -19.93 35.14 14.84
N ARG A 95 -20.51 36.34 14.63
CA ARG A 95 -20.63 37.39 15.67
C ARG A 95 -21.37 36.91 16.92
N GLY A 96 -22.31 35.97 16.79
CA GLY A 96 -23.02 35.38 17.93
C GLY A 96 -22.19 34.35 18.72
N CYS A 97 -21.10 33.84 18.14
CA CYS A 97 -20.24 32.80 18.73
C CYS A 97 -18.92 33.34 19.27
N THR A 98 -18.54 34.57 18.92
CA THR A 98 -17.38 35.25 19.52
C THR A 98 -17.76 35.77 20.89
N GLN A 99 -17.17 35.21 21.93
CA GLN A 99 -17.22 35.77 23.28
C GLN A 99 -16.39 37.06 23.24
N GLU A 100 -17.05 38.22 23.23
CA GLU A 100 -16.34 39.49 23.30
C GLU A 100 -15.55 39.54 24.61
N VAL A 101 -14.24 39.70 24.53
CA VAL A 101 -13.40 39.99 25.69
C VAL A 101 -13.51 41.49 25.87
N GLU A 102 -14.31 41.92 26.86
CA GLU A 102 -14.33 43.30 27.32
C GLU A 102 -12.92 43.67 27.83
N GLU A 103 -12.29 44.67 27.22
CA GLU A 103 -11.03 45.28 27.69
C GLU A 103 -11.23 46.15 28.94
#